data_AF-A0AAV1K9T2-F1
#
_entry.id   AF-A0AAV1K9T2-F1
#
_cell.length_a   1.000
_cell.length_b   1.000
_cell.length_c   1.000
_cell.angle_alpha   90.00
_cell.angle_beta   90.00
_cell.angle_gamma   90.00
#
_symmetry.space_group_name_H-M   'P 1'
#
loop_
_entity.id
_entity.type
_entity.pdbx_description
1 polymer ?
#
loop_
_entity_poly.entity_id
_entity_poly.type
_entity_poly.pdbx_seq_one_letter_code
_entity_poly.pdbx_strand_id
1 'polypeptide(L)'
;MFGDKHSLVTLFKNDIPHLFTMKCICHSFNLCASYACEKLPRGVEDFCRNVYNHIQNSPKRIGYFKTFQAFTNIKPHKLLHPSQTRWLSLIDVVNRLLEQLPAIKLCFQAAVHVDRLLSAQSILSKALEPTTE
;
A
#
# COMPACT_ATOMS: atom_id res chain seq x y z
N MET A 1 21.95 10.82 -4.39
CA MET A 1 23.17 11.10 -3.59
C MET A 1 24.41 10.38 -4.10
N PHE A 2 24.30 9.13 -4.56
CA PHE A 2 25.42 8.32 -5.07
C PHE A 2 25.41 8.16 -6.60
N GLY A 3 25.06 9.21 -7.34
CA GLY A 3 25.09 9.16 -8.81
C GLY A 3 26.52 9.22 -9.35
N ASP A 4 26.76 8.63 -10.51
CA ASP A 4 28.11 8.59 -11.11
C ASP A 4 28.51 9.92 -11.78
N LYS A 5 27.53 10.79 -12.06
CA LYS A 5 27.73 12.10 -12.69
C LYS A 5 27.28 13.21 -11.75
N HIS A 6 28.21 14.09 -11.38
CA HIS A 6 27.95 15.33 -10.61
C HIS A 6 27.03 15.11 -9.39
N SER A 7 27.25 14.03 -8.65
CA SER A 7 26.58 13.78 -7.38
C SER A 7 27.36 14.35 -6.20
N LEU A 8 26.68 14.46 -5.06
CA LEU A 8 27.31 14.85 -3.79
C LEU A 8 28.58 14.03 -3.49
N VAL A 9 28.54 12.72 -3.74
CA VAL A 9 29.71 11.84 -3.53
C VAL A 9 30.84 12.17 -4.50
N THR A 10 30.54 12.43 -5.78
CA THR A 10 31.59 12.78 -6.74
C THR A 10 32.23 14.13 -6.42
N LEU A 11 31.44 15.10 -5.94
CA LEU A 11 31.95 16.41 -5.53
C LEU A 11 32.86 16.28 -4.30
N PHE A 12 32.43 15.57 -3.27
CA PHE A 12 33.26 15.38 -2.08
C PHE A 12 34.53 14.57 -2.34
N LYS A 13 34.52 13.62 -3.28
CA LYS A 13 35.72 12.87 -3.65
C LYS A 13 36.73 13.72 -4.43
N ASN A 14 36.29 14.78 -5.11
CA ASN A 14 37.21 15.73 -5.75
C ASN A 14 37.98 16.53 -4.68
N ASP A 15 37.31 16.93 -3.61
CA ASP A 15 37.91 17.71 -2.53
C ASP A 15 38.69 16.83 -1.53
N ILE A 16 38.24 15.58 -1.33
CA ILE A 16 38.82 14.62 -0.38
C ILE A 16 39.04 13.27 -1.10
N PRO A 17 40.22 13.05 -1.74
CA PRO A 17 40.48 11.86 -2.56
C PRO A 17 40.38 10.53 -1.81
N HIS A 18 40.66 10.54 -0.50
CA HIS A 18 40.62 9.35 0.35
C HIS A 18 39.27 9.16 1.08
N LEU A 19 38.23 9.91 0.70
CA LEU A 19 36.92 9.78 1.31
C LEU A 19 36.31 8.40 1.03
N PHE A 20 36.18 7.62 2.10
CA PHE A 20 35.40 6.39 2.06
C PHE A 20 33.91 6.70 2.07
N THR A 21 33.17 6.11 1.13
CA THR A 21 31.72 6.33 1.00
C THR A 21 30.99 5.00 0.94
N MET A 22 30.00 4.81 1.81
CA MET A 22 29.16 3.61 1.85
C MET A 22 27.71 3.98 1.48
N LYS A 23 27.10 3.22 0.56
CA LYS A 23 25.68 3.37 0.24
C LYS A 23 24.83 2.95 1.44
N CYS A 24 23.70 3.62 1.64
CA CYS A 24 22.77 3.27 2.72
C CYS A 24 22.18 1.87 2.48
N ILE A 25 22.43 0.95 3.40
CA ILE A 25 21.94 -0.44 3.33
C ILE A 25 20.41 -0.48 3.25
N CYS A 26 19.74 0.36 4.03
CA CYS A 26 18.28 0.44 4.05
C CYS A 26 17.69 0.90 2.70
N HIS A 27 18.37 1.79 1.99
CA HIS A 27 17.98 2.17 0.64
C HIS A 27 18.12 1.00 -0.34
N SER A 28 19.21 0.23 -0.24
CA SER A 28 19.42 -0.98 -1.03
C SER A 28 18.34 -2.03 -0.79
N PHE A 29 17.95 -2.27 0.47
CA PHE A 29 16.84 -3.17 0.79
C PHE A 29 15.50 -2.68 0.24
N ASN A 30 15.23 -1.38 0.33
CA ASN A 30 14.03 -0.82 -0.26
C ASN A 30 13.98 -1.02 -1.78
N LEU A 31 15.10 -0.81 -2.49
CA LEU A 31 15.17 -1.06 -3.93
C LEU A 31 14.94 -2.54 -4.26
N CYS A 32 15.58 -3.45 -3.52
CA CYS A 32 15.39 -4.89 -3.68
C CYS A 32 13.91 -5.29 -3.53
N ALA A 33 13.27 -4.84 -2.45
CA ALA A 33 11.85 -5.11 -2.21
C ALA A 33 10.96 -4.48 -3.30
N SER A 34 11.24 -3.24 -3.71
CA SER A 34 10.49 -2.54 -4.76
C SER A 34 10.56 -3.31 -6.08
N TYR A 35 11.75 -3.73 -6.52
CA TYR A 35 11.93 -4.50 -7.75
C TYR A 35 11.33 -5.90 -7.67
N ALA A 36 11.34 -6.54 -6.48
CA ALA A 36 10.64 -7.79 -6.29
C ALA A 36 9.12 -7.61 -6.42
N CYS A 37 8.56 -6.53 -5.86
CA CYS A 37 7.13 -6.21 -5.98
C CYS A 37 6.72 -5.90 -7.42
N GLU A 38 7.60 -5.33 -8.25
CA GLU A 38 7.34 -5.14 -9.69
C GLU A 38 7.14 -6.47 -10.46
N LYS A 39 7.59 -7.60 -9.91
CA LYS A 39 7.36 -8.94 -10.49
C LYS A 39 6.02 -9.55 -10.08
N LEU A 40 5.35 -8.99 -9.08
CA LEU A 40 4.01 -9.41 -8.69
C LEU A 40 2.97 -8.91 -9.70
N PRO A 41 1.80 -9.58 -9.80
CA PRO A 41 0.71 -9.06 -10.61
C PRO A 41 0.29 -7.66 -10.14
N ARG A 42 0.29 -6.69 -11.07
CA ARG A 42 -0.13 -5.30 -10.79
C ARG A 42 -1.49 -5.19 -10.11
N GLY A 43 -2.38 -6.14 -10.42
CA GLY A 43 -3.73 -6.19 -9.89
C GLY A 43 -3.82 -6.20 -8.35
N VAL A 44 -2.79 -6.68 -7.65
CA VAL A 44 -2.72 -6.74 -6.17
C VAL A 44 -2.41 -5.37 -5.58
N GLU A 45 -1.43 -4.65 -6.12
CA GLU A 45 -1.12 -3.29 -5.65
C GLU A 45 -2.27 -2.32 -5.97
N ASP A 46 -2.85 -2.45 -7.16
CA ASP A 46 -4.03 -1.68 -7.56
C ASP A 46 -5.20 -1.92 -6.61
N PHE A 47 -5.43 -3.17 -6.18
CA PHE A 47 -6.47 -3.49 -5.21
C PHE A 47 -6.25 -2.74 -3.88
N CYS A 48 -5.02 -2.79 -3.33
CA CYS A 48 -4.67 -2.07 -2.11
C CYS A 48 -4.98 -0.57 -2.23
N ARG A 49 -4.56 0.04 -3.36
CA ARG A 49 -4.74 1.47 -3.63
C ARG A 49 -6.21 1.84 -3.83
N ASN A 50 -6.97 1.02 -4.54
CA ASN A 50 -8.39 1.25 -4.81
C ASN A 50 -9.25 1.17 -3.55
N VAL A 51 -9.00 0.17 -2.69
CA VAL A 51 -9.69 0.05 -1.40
C VAL A 51 -9.42 1.28 -0.53
N TYR A 52 -8.14 1.68 -0.40
CA TYR A 52 -7.76 2.87 0.35
C TYR A 52 -8.45 4.14 -0.20
N ASN A 53 -8.32 4.39 -1.50
CA ASN A 53 -8.87 5.58 -2.15
C ASN A 53 -10.40 5.64 -2.04
N HIS A 54 -11.08 4.50 -2.11
CA HIS A 54 -12.53 4.48 -1.95
C HIS A 54 -12.95 4.87 -0.52
N ILE A 55 -12.36 4.24 0.49
CA ILE A 55 -12.82 4.41 1.87
C ILE A 55 -12.31 5.73 2.48
N GLN A 56 -11.02 6.04 2.32
CA GLN A 56 -10.37 7.14 3.05
C GLN A 56 -10.70 8.54 2.47
N ASN A 57 -11.17 8.63 1.24
CA ASN A 57 -11.53 9.91 0.62
C ASN A 57 -12.88 10.49 1.09
N SER A 58 -13.59 9.83 2.00
CA SER A 58 -14.87 10.32 2.50
C SER A 58 -15.05 10.02 3.98
N PRO A 59 -15.24 11.04 4.85
CA PRO A 59 -15.53 10.84 6.26
C PRO A 59 -16.76 9.95 6.50
N LYS A 60 -17.77 10.05 5.63
CA LYS A 60 -18.95 9.18 5.64
C LYS A 60 -18.56 7.71 5.41
N ARG A 61 -17.74 7.43 4.39
CA ARG A 61 -17.27 6.06 4.10
C ARG A 61 -16.33 5.52 5.19
N ILE A 62 -15.51 6.36 5.81
CA ILE A 62 -14.70 5.98 6.98
C ILE A 62 -15.61 5.59 8.15
N GLY A 63 -16.63 6.39 8.46
CA GLY A 63 -17.61 6.10 9.51
C GLY A 63 -18.39 4.83 9.23
N TYR A 64 -18.83 4.65 7.98
CA TYR A 64 -19.54 3.45 7.54
C TYR A 64 -18.65 2.21 7.60
N PHE A 65 -17.39 2.28 7.17
CA PHE A 65 -16.47 1.16 7.27
C PHE A 65 -16.26 0.68 8.72
N LYS A 66 -16.21 1.60 9.69
CA LYS A 66 -16.12 1.24 11.11
C LYS A 66 -17.28 0.39 11.60
N THR A 67 -18.48 0.52 11.04
CA THR A 67 -19.61 -0.33 11.44
C THR A 67 -19.39 -1.77 10.99
N PHE A 68 -18.80 -2.00 9.81
CA PHE A 68 -18.41 -3.33 9.34
C PHE A 68 -17.24 -3.92 10.14
N GLN A 69 -16.27 -3.09 10.56
CA GLN A 69 -15.21 -3.53 11.45
C GLN A 69 -15.79 -4.05 12.78
N ALA A 70 -16.74 -3.30 13.37
CA ALA A 70 -17.43 -3.72 14.58
C ALA A 70 -18.28 -4.99 14.35
N PHE A 71 -19.01 -5.08 13.22
CA PHE A 71 -19.84 -6.23 12.87
C PHE A 71 -19.02 -7.53 12.70
N THR A 72 -17.83 -7.43 12.12
CA THR A 72 -16.91 -8.57 11.94
C THR A 72 -16.05 -8.86 13.16
N ASN A 73 -16.27 -8.13 14.27
CA ASN A 73 -15.50 -8.23 15.51
C ASN A 73 -13.98 -8.09 15.32
N ILE A 74 -13.55 -7.29 14.34
CA ILE A 74 -12.14 -6.96 14.12
C ILE A 74 -11.83 -5.60 14.75
N LYS A 75 -10.59 -5.44 15.21
CA LYS A 75 -10.16 -4.18 15.81
C LYS A 75 -10.26 -3.05 14.76
N PRO A 76 -10.91 -1.92 15.07
CA PRO A 76 -11.07 -0.84 14.12
C PRO A 76 -9.73 -0.14 13.88
N HIS A 77 -9.18 -0.36 12.70
CA HIS A 77 -7.95 0.27 12.26
C HIS A 77 -8.16 1.08 10.97
N LYS A 78 -7.39 2.17 10.83
CA LYS A 78 -7.35 2.91 9.57
C LYS A 78 -6.59 2.09 8.53
N LEU A 79 -7.08 2.15 7.29
CA LEU A 79 -6.34 1.63 6.15
C LEU A 79 -5.09 2.48 5.93
N LEU A 80 -4.04 1.84 5.43
CA LEU A 80 -2.75 2.48 5.16
C LEU A 80 -2.60 2.74 3.65
N HIS A 81 -1.96 3.85 3.30
CA HIS A 81 -1.62 4.17 1.92
C HIS A 81 -0.19 3.68 1.61
N PRO A 82 0.05 3.05 0.46
CA PRO A 82 1.41 2.73 0.01
C PRO A 82 2.18 4.04 -0.27
N SER A 83 3.04 4.41 0.67
CA SER A 83 3.81 5.66 0.62
C SER A 83 5.03 5.50 -0.27
N GLN A 84 5.22 6.43 -1.20
CA GLN A 84 6.40 6.48 -2.07
C GLN A 84 7.68 6.85 -1.29
N THR A 85 7.55 7.60 -0.20
CA THR A 85 8.70 8.13 0.55
C THR A 85 9.09 7.29 1.76
N ARG A 86 8.24 6.34 2.16
CA ARG A 86 8.48 5.48 3.32
C ARG A 86 8.90 4.10 2.85
N TRP A 87 10.14 3.72 3.14
CA TRP A 87 10.70 2.43 2.73
C TRP A 87 9.86 1.27 3.25
N LEU A 88 9.72 0.26 2.40
CA LEU A 88 9.00 -0.99 2.72
C LEU A 88 7.53 -0.78 3.14
N SER A 89 6.91 0.37 2.88
CA SER A 89 5.55 0.67 3.34
C SER A 89 4.47 -0.28 2.81
N LEU A 90 4.72 -0.94 1.67
CA LEU A 90 3.77 -1.87 1.05
C LEU A 90 3.47 -3.07 1.96
N ILE A 91 4.45 -3.56 2.74
CA ILE A 91 4.21 -4.72 3.61
C ILE A 91 3.20 -4.39 4.72
N ASP A 92 3.33 -3.22 5.32
CA ASP A 92 2.39 -2.75 6.35
C ASP A 92 0.98 -2.55 5.77
N VAL A 93 0.90 -2.06 4.53
CA VAL A 93 -0.37 -1.91 3.80
C VAL A 93 -1.02 -3.27 3.57
N VAL A 94 -0.27 -4.24 3.07
CA VAL A 94 -0.78 -5.60 2.81
C VAL A 94 -1.24 -6.26 4.11
N ASN A 95 -0.42 -6.21 5.17
CA ASN A 95 -0.78 -6.75 6.48
C ASN A 95 -2.07 -6.12 7.02
N ARG A 96 -2.19 -4.79 6.93
CA ARG A 96 -3.41 -4.07 7.32
C ARG A 96 -4.61 -4.49 6.48
N LEU A 97 -4.42 -4.66 5.18
CA LEU A 97 -5.50 -5.01 4.26
C LEU A 97 -6.03 -6.42 4.54
N LEU A 98 -5.13 -7.39 4.76
CA LEU A 98 -5.47 -8.77 5.11
C LEU A 98 -6.22 -8.84 6.44
N GLU A 99 -5.73 -8.15 7.47
CA GLU A 99 -6.39 -8.06 8.77
C GLU A 99 -7.83 -7.52 8.64
N GLN A 100 -8.04 -6.58 7.72
CA GLN A 100 -9.31 -5.87 7.53
C GLN A 100 -10.18 -6.49 6.42
N LEU A 101 -9.71 -7.55 5.77
CA LEU A 101 -10.35 -8.15 4.60
C LEU A 101 -11.80 -8.59 4.84
N PRO A 102 -12.17 -9.20 6.00
CA PRO A 102 -13.56 -9.55 6.27
C PRO A 102 -14.50 -8.34 6.25
N ALA A 103 -14.11 -7.24 6.88
CA ALA A 103 -14.89 -6.00 6.87
C ALA A 103 -14.92 -5.35 5.47
N ILE A 104 -13.81 -5.42 4.73
CA ILE A 104 -13.73 -4.92 3.35
C ILE A 104 -14.72 -5.68 2.47
N LYS A 105 -14.71 -7.02 2.49
CA LYS A 105 -15.64 -7.87 1.73
C LYS A 105 -17.09 -7.42 1.96
N LEU A 106 -17.54 -7.35 3.22
CA LEU A 106 -18.91 -6.93 3.55
C LEU A 106 -19.22 -5.48 3.16
N CYS A 107 -18.29 -4.55 3.39
CA CYS A 107 -18.48 -3.14 3.07
C CYS A 107 -18.69 -2.94 1.56
N PHE A 108 -17.91 -3.62 0.72
CA PHE A 108 -18.05 -3.51 -0.73
C PHE A 108 -19.24 -4.33 -1.27
N GLN A 109 -19.63 -5.42 -0.61
CA GLN A 109 -20.91 -6.09 -0.91
C GLN A 109 -22.09 -5.15 -0.66
N ALA A 110 -22.12 -4.45 0.46
CA ALA A 110 -23.16 -3.46 0.76
C ALA A 110 -23.13 -2.30 -0.27
N ALA A 111 -21.95 -1.76 -0.58
CA ALA A 111 -21.81 -0.69 -1.57
C ALA A 111 -22.34 -1.08 -2.96
N VAL A 112 -22.13 -2.34 -3.38
CA VAL A 112 -22.58 -2.82 -4.69
C VAL A 112 -24.07 -3.20 -4.67
N HIS A 113 -24.51 -3.97 -3.69
CA HIS A 113 -25.87 -4.55 -3.70
C HIS A 113 -26.93 -3.63 -3.10
N VAL A 114 -26.58 -2.85 -2.07
CA VAL A 114 -27.50 -1.94 -1.38
C VAL A 114 -27.43 -0.56 -2.02
N ASP A 115 -26.23 0.02 -2.10
CA ASP A 115 -26.05 1.38 -2.61
C ASP A 115 -25.97 1.46 -4.15
N ARG A 116 -25.95 0.30 -4.83
CA ARG A 116 -25.87 0.17 -6.31
C ARG A 116 -24.69 0.92 -6.92
N LEU A 117 -23.56 0.96 -6.21
CA LEU A 117 -22.37 1.69 -6.63
C LEU A 117 -21.52 0.85 -7.59
N LEU A 118 -21.74 1.01 -8.90
CA LEU A 118 -21.03 0.24 -9.93
C LEU A 118 -19.50 0.41 -9.88
N SER A 119 -19.01 1.56 -9.42
CA SER A 119 -17.56 1.80 -9.29
C SER A 119 -16.90 0.95 -8.18
N ALA A 120 -17.67 0.35 -7.28
CA ALA A 120 -17.20 -0.59 -6.26
C ALA A 120 -17.16 -2.05 -6.75
N GLN A 121 -17.80 -2.36 -7.89
CA GLN A 121 -17.95 -3.73 -8.41
C GLN A 121 -16.58 -4.39 -8.65
N SER A 122 -15.63 -3.66 -9.24
CA SER A 122 -14.30 -4.17 -9.54
C SER A 122 -13.45 -4.42 -8.30
N ILE A 123 -13.69 -3.67 -7.22
CA ILE A 123 -13.04 -3.88 -5.93
C ILE A 123 -13.64 -5.11 -5.26
N LEU A 124 -14.97 -5.24 -5.29
CA LEU A 124 -15.67 -6.39 -4.73
C LEU A 124 -15.27 -7.70 -5.42
N SER A 125 -15.23 -7.72 -6.76
CA SER A 125 -14.87 -8.93 -7.50
C SER A 125 -13.48 -9.43 -7.10
N LYS A 126 -12.50 -8.52 -7.04
CA LYS A 126 -11.14 -8.84 -6.59
C LYS A 126 -11.08 -9.29 -5.13
N ALA A 127 -11.87 -8.68 -4.25
CA ALA A 127 -11.91 -9.05 -2.84
C ALA A 127 -12.49 -10.47 -2.61
N LEU A 128 -13.27 -11.00 -3.56
CA LEU A 128 -13.88 -12.33 -3.49
C LEU A 128 -13.10 -13.40 -4.27
N GLU A 129 -12.01 -13.05 -4.94
CA GLU A 129 -11.18 -14.03 -5.65
C GLU A 129 -10.56 -15.02 -4.65
N PRO A 130 -10.65 -16.34 -4.88
CA PRO A 130 -10.17 -17.36 -3.94
C PRO A 130 -8.64 -17.36 -3.75
N THR A 131 -7.91 -16.64 -4.59
CA THR A 131 -6.46 -16.40 -4.45
C THR A 131 -6.10 -15.44 -3.32
N THR A 132 -7.09 -14.85 -2.63
CA THR A 132 -6.90 -13.91 -1.51
C THR A 132 -7.06 -14.53 -0.12
N GLU A 133 -7.22 -15.86 -0.03
CA GLU A 133 -7.28 -16.64 1.22
C GLU A 133 -6.04 -17.52 1.43
#